data_AF-A0A7W0ZUT3-F1
#
_entry.id   AF-A0A7W0ZUT3-F1
#
_cell.length_a   1.000
_cell.length_b   1.000
_cell.length_c   1.000
_cell.angle_alpha   90.00
_cell.angle_beta   90.00
_cell.angle_gamma   90.00
#
_symmetry.space_group_name_H-M   'P 1'
#
loop_
_entity.id
_entity.type
_entity.pdbx_description
1 polymer ?
#
loop_
_entity_poly.entity_id
_entity_poly.type
_entity_poly.pdbx_seq_one_letter_code
_entity_poly.pdbx_strand_id
1 'polypeptide(L)'
;MTECECVEVHEPRQIVLTGGPGAGKTAVLELMRKTLCRHVGVLHESAGIVFGGGFPRGESAEVRRAGQRAIYYVQRELEVVARAQALAIALCDRGTVDGLAYWPGPGELWKELGTSLDEQFARYQVVIHLRTPAVDAGYNHQNPLRVETAAEAAAIDARIAEAWARHPRRFEVPTSPEFLVKAARVIEIVRDELPVCCRKSFGR
;
A
#
# COMPACT_ATOMS: atom_id res chain seq x y z
N MET A 1 -7.36 19.01 -3.37
CA MET A 1 -8.53 18.25 -2.90
C MET A 1 -9.75 18.84 -3.58
N THR A 2 -10.52 18.02 -4.28
CA THR A 2 -11.74 18.45 -4.95
C THR A 2 -12.89 18.55 -3.96
N GLU A 3 -13.69 19.61 -4.04
CA GLU A 3 -14.89 19.76 -3.20
C GLU A 3 -15.91 18.65 -3.51
N CYS A 4 -16.49 18.09 -2.46
CA CYS A 4 -17.48 17.03 -2.56
C CYS A 4 -18.64 17.33 -1.61
N GLU A 5 -19.82 17.49 -2.19
CA GLU A 5 -21.10 17.77 -1.50
C GLU A 5 -21.65 16.54 -0.75
N CYS A 6 -20.92 15.42 -0.73
CA CYS A 6 -21.34 14.23 0.01
C CYS A 6 -21.34 14.50 1.52
N VAL A 7 -22.46 14.16 2.14
CA VAL A 7 -22.73 14.24 3.60
C VAL A 7 -22.98 12.86 4.22
N GLU A 8 -22.90 11.80 3.42
CA GLU A 8 -23.12 10.42 3.87
C GLU A 8 -21.98 9.93 4.77
N VAL A 9 -22.35 9.09 5.74
CA VAL A 9 -21.39 8.34 6.56
C VAL A 9 -21.02 7.06 5.82
N HIS A 10 -19.74 6.82 5.63
CA HIS A 10 -19.24 5.64 4.93
C HIS A 10 -18.53 4.68 5.88
N GLU A 11 -18.73 3.39 5.65
CA GLU A 11 -17.78 2.38 6.10
C GLU A 11 -16.63 2.31 5.08
N PRO A 12 -15.37 2.57 5.49
CA PRO A 12 -14.28 2.70 4.53
C PRO A 12 -14.03 1.42 3.76
N ARG A 13 -14.05 1.56 2.44
CA ARG A 13 -13.52 0.54 1.55
C ARG A 13 -11.99 0.62 1.57
N GLN A 14 -11.36 -0.38 2.16
CA GLN A 14 -9.91 -0.49 2.25
C GLN A 14 -9.35 -0.95 0.90
N ILE A 15 -8.52 -0.11 0.31
CA ILE A 15 -7.78 -0.40 -0.92
C ILE A 15 -6.30 -0.34 -0.58
N VAL A 16 -5.53 -1.35 -0.99
CA VAL A 16 -4.08 -1.33 -0.82
C VAL A 16 -3.38 -1.01 -2.13
N LEU A 17 -2.46 -0.04 -2.08
CA LEU A 17 -1.47 0.19 -3.11
C LEU A 17 -0.16 -0.50 -2.69
N THR A 18 0.16 -1.62 -3.33
CA THR A 18 1.34 -2.45 -3.01
C THR A 18 2.34 -2.46 -4.17
N GLY A 19 3.51 -3.06 -3.92
CA GLY A 19 4.61 -3.21 -4.88
C GLY A 19 5.97 -3.08 -4.23
N GLY A 20 7.01 -3.50 -4.94
CA GLY A 20 8.39 -3.38 -4.46
C GLY A 20 8.84 -1.93 -4.20
N PRO A 21 9.98 -1.73 -3.53
CA PRO A 21 10.67 -0.45 -3.50
C PRO A 21 10.85 0.11 -4.93
N GLY A 22 10.75 1.43 -5.09
CA GLY A 22 10.91 2.07 -6.41
C GLY A 22 9.72 1.97 -7.37
N ALA A 23 8.64 1.26 -7.03
CA ALA A 23 7.47 1.12 -7.90
C ALA A 23 6.69 2.42 -8.21
N GLY A 24 7.06 3.56 -7.61
CA GLY A 24 6.37 4.84 -7.82
C GLY A 24 5.12 5.07 -6.96
N LYS A 25 4.89 4.22 -5.94
CA LYS A 25 3.72 4.31 -5.04
C LYS A 25 3.52 5.70 -4.46
N THR A 26 4.55 6.25 -3.79
CA THR A 26 4.49 7.58 -3.17
C THR A 26 4.05 8.66 -4.15
N ALA A 27 4.57 8.66 -5.38
CA ALA A 27 4.20 9.65 -6.39
C ALA A 27 2.73 9.49 -6.84
N VAL A 28 2.24 8.25 -6.98
CA VAL A 28 0.82 7.99 -7.31
C VAL A 28 -0.09 8.42 -6.17
N LEU A 29 0.27 8.12 -4.92
CA LEU A 29 -0.47 8.52 -3.73
C LEU A 29 -0.53 10.04 -3.56
N GLU A 30 0.57 10.74 -3.84
CA GLU A 30 0.61 12.21 -3.85
C GLU A 30 -0.31 12.80 -4.92
N LEU A 31 -0.36 12.20 -6.12
CA LEU A 31 -1.30 12.62 -7.15
C LEU A 31 -2.74 12.41 -6.67
N MET A 32 -3.03 11.26 -6.07
CA MET A 32 -4.35 10.92 -5.53
C MET A 32 -4.81 11.87 -4.42
N ARG A 33 -3.92 12.26 -3.51
CA ARG A 33 -4.20 13.29 -2.49
C ARG A 33 -4.63 14.62 -3.10
N LYS A 34 -4.09 14.97 -4.27
CA LYS A 34 -4.41 16.22 -4.97
C LYS A 34 -5.72 16.12 -5.76
N THR A 35 -5.98 14.98 -6.39
CA THR A 35 -7.10 14.77 -7.34
C THR A 35 -8.37 14.20 -6.71
N LEU A 36 -8.29 13.53 -5.57
CA LEU A 36 -9.45 12.93 -4.92
C LEU A 36 -10.09 13.89 -3.92
N CYS A 37 -11.37 13.68 -3.63
CA CYS A 37 -12.09 14.47 -2.65
C CYS A 37 -11.78 14.01 -1.22
N ARG A 38 -12.21 14.81 -0.24
CA ARG A 38 -11.98 14.59 1.20
C ARG A 38 -12.42 13.22 1.75
N HIS A 39 -13.31 12.52 1.05
CA HIS A 39 -13.81 11.20 1.47
C HIS A 39 -12.86 10.05 1.09
N VAL A 40 -11.77 10.34 0.37
CA VAL A 40 -10.67 9.40 0.17
C VAL A 40 -9.50 9.79 1.06
N GLY A 41 -9.21 8.98 2.06
CA GLY A 41 -8.04 9.17 2.91
C GLY A 41 -6.88 8.29 2.45
N VAL A 42 -5.69 8.87 2.37
CA VAL A 42 -4.46 8.13 2.08
C VAL A 42 -3.71 7.88 3.38
N LEU A 43 -3.69 6.62 3.80
CA LEU A 43 -2.93 6.16 4.96
C LEU A 43 -1.44 6.09 4.63
N HIS A 44 -0.63 6.60 5.54
CA HIS A 44 0.83 6.64 5.40
C HIS A 44 1.44 5.24 5.45
N GLU A 45 2.63 5.09 4.86
CA GLU A 45 3.39 3.84 4.95
C GLU A 45 3.80 3.55 6.39
N SER A 46 3.29 2.45 6.94
CA SER A 46 3.54 2.04 8.33
C SER A 46 5.02 1.85 8.63
N ALA A 47 5.80 1.32 7.68
CA ALA A 47 7.26 1.21 7.80
C ALA A 47 7.94 2.58 7.89
N GLY A 48 7.46 3.56 7.12
CA GLY A 48 7.93 4.95 7.16
C GLY A 48 7.69 5.58 8.54
N ILE A 49 6.52 5.35 9.15
CA ILE A 49 6.21 5.82 10.50
C ILE A 49 7.12 5.14 11.54
N VAL A 50 7.18 3.81 11.53
CA VAL A 50 7.93 3.02 12.53
C VAL A 50 9.41 3.38 12.50
N PHE A 51 10.04 3.32 11.34
CA PHE A 51 11.47 3.58 11.23
C PHE A 51 11.81 5.08 11.26
N GLY A 52 10.96 5.95 10.71
CA GLY A 52 11.11 7.40 10.83
C GLY A 52 10.94 7.90 12.27
N GLY A 53 10.16 7.18 13.08
CA GLY A 53 10.00 7.42 14.52
C GLY A 53 11.11 6.87 15.40
N GLY A 54 12.19 6.32 14.84
CA GLY A 54 13.36 5.87 15.58
C GLY A 54 13.36 4.40 16.00
N PHE A 55 12.45 3.56 15.50
CA PHE A 55 12.52 2.12 15.74
C PHE A 55 13.82 1.54 15.18
N PRO A 56 14.58 0.73 15.95
CA PRO A 56 15.89 0.24 15.53
C PRO A 56 15.81 -0.67 14.31
N ARG A 57 16.73 -0.46 13.36
CA ARG A 57 16.98 -1.36 12.24
C ARG A 57 18.18 -2.25 12.55
N GLY A 58 18.14 -3.49 12.09
CA GLY A 58 19.24 -4.44 12.29
C GLY A 58 19.07 -5.67 11.41
N GLU A 59 20.17 -6.40 11.23
CA GLU A 59 20.22 -7.57 10.34
C GLU A 59 19.82 -8.88 11.02
N SER A 60 19.75 -8.90 12.37
CA SER A 60 19.33 -10.10 13.08
C SER A 60 17.88 -10.44 12.76
N ALA A 61 17.56 -11.74 12.70
CA ALA A 61 16.21 -12.19 12.42
C ALA A 61 15.21 -11.62 13.44
N GLU A 62 15.58 -11.58 14.72
CA GLU A 62 14.72 -11.07 15.80
C GLU A 62 14.40 -9.58 15.65
N VAL A 63 15.40 -8.75 15.30
CA VAL A 63 15.18 -7.32 15.06
C VAL A 63 14.25 -7.10 13.86
N ARG A 64 14.45 -7.85 12.77
CA ARG A 64 13.57 -7.80 11.60
C ARG A 64 12.15 -8.25 11.94
N ARG A 65 11.97 -9.34 12.69
CA ARG A 65 10.65 -9.81 13.15
C ARG A 65 9.96 -8.75 14.02
N ALA A 66 10.69 -8.16 14.98
CA ALA A 66 10.18 -7.10 15.83
C ALA A 66 9.71 -5.88 15.01
N GLY A 67 10.49 -5.45 14.02
CA GLY A 67 10.11 -4.40 13.09
C GLY A 67 8.85 -4.74 12.30
N GLN A 68 8.75 -5.95 11.74
CA GLN A 68 7.57 -6.38 10.98
C GLN A 68 6.29 -6.45 11.84
N ARG A 69 6.38 -6.91 13.09
CA ARG A 69 5.24 -6.87 14.02
C ARG A 69 4.83 -5.44 14.34
N ALA A 70 5.78 -4.54 14.57
CA ALA A 70 5.49 -3.12 14.81
C ALA A 70 4.78 -2.49 13.59
N ILE A 71 5.28 -2.74 12.38
CA ILE A 71 4.66 -2.27 11.12
C ILE A 71 3.23 -2.79 10.99
N TYR A 72 3.00 -4.08 11.29
CA TYR A 72 1.67 -4.68 11.26
C TYR A 72 0.70 -3.96 12.20
N TYR A 73 1.07 -3.73 13.47
CA TYR A 73 0.17 -3.08 14.42
C TYR A 73 -0.05 -1.59 14.09
N VAL A 74 0.97 -0.87 13.61
CA VAL A 74 0.77 0.50 13.14
C VAL A 74 -0.20 0.54 11.94
N GLN A 75 -0.08 -0.38 10.99
CA GLN A 75 -1.00 -0.50 9.87
C GLN A 75 -2.44 -0.74 10.35
N ARG A 76 -2.62 -1.64 11.32
CA ARG A 76 -3.92 -1.93 11.92
C ARG A 76 -4.56 -0.70 12.57
N GLU A 77 -3.78 0.11 13.28
CA GLU A 77 -4.29 1.32 13.93
C GLU A 77 -4.57 2.45 12.93
N LEU A 78 -3.78 2.59 11.86
CA LEU A 78 -4.11 3.51 10.76
C LEU A 78 -5.47 3.17 10.12
N GLU A 79 -5.78 1.89 9.98
CA GLU A 79 -7.08 1.42 9.48
C GLU A 79 -8.23 1.69 10.47
N VAL A 80 -7.96 1.69 11.79
CA VAL A 80 -8.93 2.12 12.80
C VAL A 80 -9.21 3.61 12.66
N VAL A 81 -8.18 4.44 12.50
CA VAL A 81 -8.32 5.89 12.28
C VAL A 81 -9.16 6.17 11.04
N ALA A 82 -8.92 5.45 9.93
CA ALA A 82 -9.73 5.57 8.72
C ALA A 82 -11.23 5.29 8.96
N ARG A 83 -11.56 4.26 9.75
CA ARG A 83 -12.94 3.95 10.15
C ARG A 83 -13.54 5.05 11.01
N ALA A 84 -12.80 5.54 12.01
CA ALA A 84 -13.25 6.62 12.87
C ALA A 84 -13.50 7.94 12.11
N GLN A 85 -12.78 8.17 11.02
CA GLN A 85 -12.96 9.32 10.13
C GLN A 85 -14.09 9.16 9.10
N ALA A 86 -14.78 8.01 9.08
CA ALA A 86 -15.87 7.70 8.15
C ALA A 86 -15.51 7.94 6.67
N LEU A 87 -14.26 7.60 6.30
CA LEU A 87 -13.80 7.71 4.92
C LEU A 87 -14.62 6.78 4.00
N ALA A 88 -14.88 7.21 2.76
CA ALA A 88 -15.43 6.33 1.74
C ALA A 88 -14.40 5.29 1.27
N ILE A 89 -13.16 5.72 1.08
CA ILE A 89 -12.03 4.87 0.73
C ILE A 89 -10.85 5.16 1.66
N ALA A 90 -10.27 4.10 2.19
CA ALA A 90 -9.00 4.12 2.90
C ALA A 90 -7.92 3.53 1.98
N LEU A 91 -7.13 4.40 1.35
CA LEU A 91 -6.05 3.99 0.45
C LEU A 91 -4.77 3.78 1.25
N CYS A 92 -4.34 2.54 1.39
CA CYS A 92 -3.18 2.15 2.19
C CYS A 92 -1.91 2.15 1.32
N ASP A 93 -0.90 2.93 1.72
CA ASP A 93 0.48 2.73 1.22
C ASP A 93 1.05 1.47 1.86
N ARG A 94 0.89 0.34 1.14
CA ARG A 94 1.08 -1.04 1.62
C ARG A 94 -0.01 -1.53 2.58
N GLY A 95 -0.15 -2.85 2.65
CA GLY A 95 -1.10 -3.54 3.52
C GLY A 95 -0.40 -4.59 4.38
N THR A 96 -1.13 -5.19 5.31
CA THR A 96 -0.57 -6.15 6.28
C THR A 96 0.13 -7.35 5.60
N VAL A 97 -0.38 -7.81 4.45
CA VAL A 97 0.19 -8.94 3.70
C VAL A 97 1.54 -8.61 3.05
N ASP A 98 1.88 -7.35 2.81
CA ASP A 98 3.23 -6.96 2.36
C ASP A 98 4.30 -7.46 3.32
N GLY A 99 3.99 -7.58 4.62
CA GLY A 99 4.91 -8.06 5.65
C GLY A 99 5.51 -9.44 5.34
N LEU A 100 4.81 -10.30 4.59
CA LEU A 100 5.34 -11.61 4.17
C LEU A 100 6.59 -11.48 3.31
N ALA A 101 6.70 -10.43 2.49
CA ALA A 101 7.87 -10.20 1.66
C ALA A 101 9.10 -9.74 2.46
N TYR A 102 8.90 -9.27 3.69
CA TYR A 102 9.96 -8.74 4.55
C TYR A 102 10.21 -9.61 5.78
N TRP A 103 9.41 -10.65 6.00
CA TRP A 103 9.55 -11.55 7.13
C TRP A 103 10.78 -12.45 6.99
N PRO A 104 11.65 -12.55 8.01
CA PRO A 104 12.80 -13.45 7.97
C PRO A 104 12.39 -14.89 8.32
N GLY A 105 12.60 -15.80 7.37
CA GLY A 105 12.30 -17.22 7.51
C GLY A 105 10.91 -17.60 6.97
N PRO A 106 10.62 -18.90 6.82
CA PRO A 106 9.42 -19.38 6.16
C PRO A 106 8.15 -19.21 7.03
N GLY A 107 7.16 -18.46 6.55
CA GLY A 107 5.72 -18.65 6.86
C GLY A 107 5.21 -18.40 8.28
N GLU A 108 6.05 -17.99 9.23
CA GLU A 108 5.65 -17.85 10.64
C GLU A 108 4.93 -16.54 11.00
N LEU A 109 4.89 -15.55 10.11
CA LEU A 109 4.33 -14.21 10.39
C LEU A 109 2.91 -14.29 10.97
N TRP A 110 2.02 -15.04 10.32
CA TRP A 110 0.61 -15.14 10.74
C TRP A 110 0.45 -15.87 12.07
N LYS A 111 1.29 -16.88 12.31
CA LYS A 111 1.34 -17.57 13.60
C LYS A 111 1.80 -16.64 14.71
N GLU A 112 2.85 -15.85 14.49
CA GLU A 112 3.35 -14.89 15.49
C GLU A 112 2.33 -13.77 15.79
N LEU A 113 1.53 -13.38 14.80
CA LEU A 113 0.51 -12.34 14.94
C LEU A 113 -0.85 -12.85 15.42
N GLY A 114 -1.03 -14.17 15.56
CA GLY A 114 -2.31 -14.77 15.95
C GLY A 114 -3.43 -14.52 14.94
N THR A 115 -3.12 -14.58 13.65
CA THR A 115 -4.07 -14.34 12.55
C THR A 115 -3.83 -15.32 11.39
N SER A 116 -4.55 -15.18 10.29
CA SER A 116 -4.38 -15.97 9.07
C SER A 116 -4.32 -15.11 7.81
N LEU A 117 -3.79 -15.66 6.72
CA LEU A 117 -3.77 -14.98 5.43
C LEU A 117 -5.20 -14.61 4.97
N ASP A 118 -6.17 -15.50 5.16
CA ASP A 118 -7.55 -15.28 4.74
C ASP A 118 -8.20 -14.14 5.53
N GLU A 119 -7.94 -14.04 6.84
CA GLU A 119 -8.36 -12.89 7.65
C GLU A 119 -7.74 -11.58 7.17
N GLN A 120 -6.47 -11.61 6.75
CA GLN A 120 -5.79 -10.42 6.21
C GLN A 120 -6.31 -10.05 4.82
N PHE A 121 -6.62 -11.01 3.97
CA PHE A 121 -7.27 -10.76 2.67
C PHE A 121 -8.65 -10.13 2.85
N ALA A 122 -9.47 -10.63 3.77
CA ALA A 122 -10.81 -10.10 4.01
C ALA A 122 -10.82 -8.61 4.41
N ARG A 123 -9.70 -8.07 4.90
CA ARG A 123 -9.57 -6.65 5.25
C ARG A 123 -9.56 -5.73 4.04
N TYR A 124 -9.00 -6.19 2.91
CA TYR A 124 -8.80 -5.35 1.74
C TYR A 124 -9.81 -5.72 0.67
N GLN A 125 -10.60 -4.75 0.20
CA GLN A 125 -11.57 -5.04 -0.86
C GLN A 125 -10.90 -5.03 -2.22
N VAL A 126 -9.79 -4.30 -2.38
CA VAL A 126 -9.01 -4.23 -3.63
C VAL A 126 -7.52 -4.17 -3.33
N VAL A 127 -6.76 -4.94 -4.11
CA VAL A 127 -5.29 -4.90 -4.12
C VAL A 127 -4.82 -4.35 -5.46
N ILE A 128 -4.06 -3.26 -5.45
CA ILE A 128 -3.45 -2.67 -6.64
C ILE A 128 -1.94 -2.85 -6.51
N HIS A 129 -1.37 -3.77 -7.30
CA HIS A 129 0.05 -4.07 -7.31
C HIS A 129 0.75 -3.25 -8.40
N LEU A 130 1.59 -2.30 -8.01
CA LEU A 130 2.44 -1.54 -8.92
C LEU A 130 3.78 -2.25 -9.08
N ARG A 131 4.06 -2.78 -10.27
CA ARG A 131 5.32 -3.49 -10.52
C ARG A 131 6.52 -2.54 -10.46
N THR A 132 7.61 -2.99 -9.84
CA THR A 132 8.89 -2.28 -9.83
C THR A 132 9.59 -2.40 -11.19
N PRO A 133 10.19 -1.33 -11.73
CA PRO A 133 11.02 -1.41 -12.93
C PRO A 133 12.14 -2.45 -12.81
N ALA A 134 12.46 -3.10 -13.93
CA ALA A 134 13.58 -4.02 -13.98
C ALA A 134 14.93 -3.29 -13.77
N VAL A 135 15.96 -4.06 -13.42
CA VAL A 135 17.30 -3.57 -13.04
C VAL A 135 17.93 -2.69 -14.12
N ASP A 136 17.59 -2.94 -15.38
CA ASP A 136 18.08 -2.26 -16.59
C ASP A 136 17.29 -0.98 -16.96
N ALA A 137 16.19 -0.67 -16.28
CA ALA A 137 15.24 0.38 -16.66
C ALA A 137 15.29 1.66 -15.79
N GLY A 138 16.41 1.94 -15.11
CA GLY A 138 16.65 3.23 -14.45
C GLY A 138 16.16 3.32 -13.01
N TYR A 139 16.59 2.39 -12.14
CA TYR A 139 16.31 2.46 -10.71
C TYR A 139 16.96 3.71 -10.08
N ASN A 140 16.13 4.64 -9.59
CA ASN A 140 16.60 5.93 -9.07
C ASN A 140 16.97 5.81 -7.57
N HIS A 141 18.25 6.05 -7.24
CA HIS A 141 18.87 5.90 -5.92
C HIS A 141 18.73 7.13 -4.98
N GLN A 142 17.94 8.14 -5.35
CA GLN A 142 17.90 9.42 -4.62
C GLN A 142 17.20 9.40 -3.25
N ASN A 143 16.66 8.27 -2.79
CA ASN A 143 15.99 8.20 -1.48
C ASN A 143 16.93 7.59 -0.43
N PRO A 144 17.41 8.36 0.56
CA PRO A 144 18.36 7.89 1.58
C PRO A 144 17.78 6.82 2.53
N LEU A 145 16.46 6.61 2.52
CA LEU A 145 15.81 5.50 3.24
C LEU A 145 15.79 4.19 2.45
N ARG A 146 16.13 4.20 1.16
CA ARG A 146 16.24 3.00 0.31
C ARG A 146 17.62 2.40 0.48
N VAL A 147 17.66 1.26 1.15
CA VAL A 147 18.89 0.50 1.40
C VAL A 147 19.06 -0.63 0.39
N GLU A 148 18.03 -0.91 -0.41
CA GLU A 148 17.97 -2.02 -1.36
C GLU A 148 18.55 -1.67 -2.74
N THR A 149 19.31 -2.60 -3.30
CA THR A 149 19.70 -2.63 -4.70
C THR A 149 18.49 -2.85 -5.62
N ALA A 150 18.63 -2.55 -6.90
CA ALA A 150 17.57 -2.82 -7.88
C ALA A 150 17.17 -4.31 -7.95
N ALA A 151 18.14 -5.22 -7.82
CA ALA A 151 17.89 -6.66 -7.80
C ALA A 151 17.09 -7.08 -6.54
N GLU A 152 17.44 -6.53 -5.38
CA GLU A 152 16.68 -6.76 -4.14
C GLU A 152 15.28 -6.17 -4.23
N ALA A 153 15.12 -4.99 -4.81
CA ALA A 153 13.81 -4.38 -5.02
C ALA A 153 12.91 -5.22 -5.92
N ALA A 154 13.45 -5.81 -7.00
CA ALA A 154 12.75 -6.74 -7.87
C ALA A 154 12.39 -8.06 -7.16
N ALA A 155 13.31 -8.61 -6.34
CA ALA A 155 13.05 -9.81 -5.55
C ALA A 155 11.97 -9.57 -4.48
N ILE A 156 11.96 -8.39 -3.86
CA ILE A 156 10.87 -7.99 -2.96
C ILE A 156 9.56 -7.84 -3.72
N ASP A 157 9.54 -7.22 -4.89
CA ASP A 157 8.34 -7.09 -5.72
C ASP A 157 7.72 -8.46 -6.06
N ALA A 158 8.56 -9.43 -6.45
CA ALA A 158 8.12 -10.79 -6.74
C ALA A 158 7.52 -11.47 -5.50
N ARG A 159 8.14 -11.33 -4.32
CA ARG A 159 7.60 -11.87 -3.07
C ARG A 159 6.27 -11.23 -2.68
N ILE A 160 6.12 -9.93 -2.87
CA ILE A 160 4.84 -9.22 -2.66
C ILE A 160 3.79 -9.75 -3.64
N ALA A 161 4.15 -9.96 -4.90
CA ALA A 161 3.23 -10.45 -5.92
C ALA A 161 2.67 -11.82 -5.55
N GLU A 162 3.56 -12.72 -5.12
CA GLU A 162 3.21 -14.05 -4.63
C GLU A 162 2.32 -13.99 -3.38
N ALA A 163 2.67 -13.15 -2.40
CA ALA A 163 1.93 -13.00 -1.16
C ALA A 163 0.46 -12.59 -1.40
N TRP A 164 0.21 -11.78 -2.43
CA TRP A 164 -1.13 -11.31 -2.80
C TRP A 164 -1.79 -12.13 -3.91
N ALA A 165 -1.13 -13.15 -4.48
CA ALA A 165 -1.58 -13.85 -5.69
C ALA A 165 -3.00 -14.44 -5.59
N ARG A 166 -3.37 -14.88 -4.39
CA ARG A 166 -4.67 -15.51 -4.09
C ARG A 166 -5.79 -14.51 -3.76
N HIS A 167 -5.49 -13.21 -3.70
CA HIS A 167 -6.52 -12.21 -3.40
C HIS A 167 -7.53 -12.11 -4.56
N PRO A 168 -8.84 -12.23 -4.31
CA PRO A 168 -9.85 -12.39 -5.37
C PRO A 168 -10.01 -11.15 -6.26
N ARG A 169 -9.62 -9.98 -5.76
CA ARG A 169 -9.73 -8.69 -6.46
C ARG A 169 -8.39 -7.97 -6.48
N ARG A 170 -7.45 -8.55 -7.22
CA ARG A 170 -6.09 -8.03 -7.42
C ARG A 170 -5.94 -7.48 -8.84
N PHE A 171 -5.43 -6.26 -8.94
CA PHE A 171 -5.05 -5.62 -10.20
C PHE A 171 -3.54 -5.46 -10.26
N GLU A 172 -2.90 -6.02 -11.26
CA GLU A 172 -1.50 -5.73 -11.56
C GLU A 172 -1.41 -4.53 -12.51
N VAL A 173 -0.63 -3.52 -12.11
CA VAL A 173 -0.29 -2.38 -12.95
C VAL A 173 1.17 -2.54 -13.38
N PRO A 174 1.43 -2.87 -14.67
CA PRO A 174 2.76 -3.15 -15.15
C PRO A 174 3.65 -1.90 -15.08
N THR A 175 4.95 -2.11 -15.30
CA THR A 175 5.88 -1.02 -15.51
C THR A 175 5.52 -0.30 -16.81
N SER A 176 5.72 1.02 -16.82
CA SER A 176 5.51 1.88 -17.99
C SER A 176 6.66 2.88 -18.05
N PRO A 177 7.21 3.17 -19.24
CA PRO A 177 8.18 4.26 -19.40
C PRO A 177 7.55 5.62 -19.04
N GLU A 178 6.24 5.75 -19.22
CA GLU A 178 5.48 6.94 -18.87
C GLU A 178 4.78 6.73 -17.52
N PHE A 179 5.28 7.42 -16.48
CA PHE A 179 4.71 7.37 -15.14
C PHE A 179 3.23 7.77 -15.12
N LEU A 180 2.82 8.74 -15.93
CA LEU A 180 1.44 9.22 -15.97
C LEU A 180 0.45 8.14 -16.43
N VAL A 181 0.84 7.27 -17.37
CA VAL A 181 0.01 6.13 -17.80
C VAL A 181 -0.25 5.18 -16.63
N LYS A 182 0.80 4.88 -15.86
CA LYS A 182 0.71 4.06 -14.65
C LYS A 182 -0.19 4.69 -13.60
N ALA A 183 0.00 5.98 -13.34
CA ALA A 183 -0.78 6.72 -12.34
C ALA A 183 -2.26 6.83 -12.74
N ALA A 184 -2.55 7.13 -14.02
CA ALA A 184 -3.90 7.18 -14.56
C ALA A 184 -4.63 5.85 -14.36
N ARG A 185 -3.97 4.72 -14.64
CA ARG A 185 -4.56 3.40 -14.45
C ARG A 185 -4.94 3.12 -13.00
N VAL A 186 -4.09 3.49 -12.05
CA VAL A 186 -4.38 3.34 -10.61
C VAL A 186 -5.55 4.21 -10.18
N ILE A 187 -5.59 5.44 -10.68
CA ILE A 187 -6.67 6.39 -10.40
C ILE A 187 -8.02 5.90 -10.94
N GLU A 188 -8.05 5.35 -12.15
CA GLU A 188 -9.26 4.73 -12.71
C GLU A 188 -9.78 3.60 -11.82
N ILE A 189 -8.91 2.69 -11.40
CA ILE A 189 -9.30 1.57 -10.53
C ILE A 189 -9.91 2.11 -9.23
N VAL A 190 -9.27 3.08 -8.56
CA VAL A 190 -9.81 3.64 -7.31
C VAL A 190 -11.11 4.41 -7.55
N ARG A 191 -11.26 5.09 -8.69
CA ARG A 191 -12.49 5.79 -9.07
C ARG A 191 -13.67 4.82 -9.21
N ASP A 192 -13.44 3.64 -9.76
CA ASP A 192 -14.47 2.61 -9.92
C ASP A 192 -14.92 1.99 -8.60
N GLU A 193 -14.09 2.08 -7.56
CA GLU A 193 -14.43 1.67 -6.20
C GLU A 193 -15.14 2.76 -5.39
N LEU A 194 -15.14 4.02 -5.84
CA LEU A 194 -15.84 5.11 -5.15
C LEU A 194 -17.36 4.87 -5.15
N PRO A 195 -18.03 5.17 -4.01
CA PRO A 195 -19.48 5.28 -3.97
C PRO A 195 -20.00 6.29 -5.01
N VAL A 196 -21.23 6.07 -5.48
CA VAL A 196 -21.86 6.91 -6.51
C VAL A 196 -21.92 8.39 -6.11
N CYS A 197 -22.15 8.69 -4.84
CA CYS A 197 -22.16 10.05 -4.30
C CYS A 197 -20.79 10.74 -4.42
N CYS A 198 -19.68 10.02 -4.23
CA CYS A 198 -18.32 10.58 -4.32
C CYS A 198 -17.78 10.60 -5.76
N ARG A 199 -18.27 9.72 -6.64
CA ARG A 199 -17.79 9.61 -8.03
C ARG A 199 -18.13 10.85 -8.87
N LYS A 200 -19.21 11.56 -8.55
CA LYS A 200 -19.66 12.79 -9.26
C LYS A 200 -18.74 14.00 -9.04
N SER A 201 -17.95 13.99 -7.97
CA SER A 201 -16.95 15.03 -7.67
C SER A 201 -15.61 14.78 -8.36
N PHE A 202 -15.45 13.64 -9.04
CA PHE A 202 -14.20 13.29 -9.70
C PHE A 202 -14.14 13.90 -11.11
N GLY A 203 -13.19 14.80 -11.36
CA GLY A 203 -12.97 15.44 -12.66
C GLY A 203 -13.70 16.76 -12.89
N ARG A 204 -14.17 17.42 -11.83
CA ARG A 204 -14.48 18.86 -11.86
C ARG A 204 -13.26 19.67 -11.42
#